data_AF-A0A7X1ZQ77-F1
#
_entry.id   AF-A0A7X1ZQ77-F1
#
_cell.length_a   1.000
_cell.length_b   1.000
_cell.length_c   1.000
_cell.angle_alpha   90.00
_cell.angle_beta   90.00
_cell.angle_gamma   90.00
#
_symmetry.space_group_name_H-M   'P 1'
#
loop_
_entity.id
_entity.type
_entity.pdbx_description
1 polymer ?
#
loop_
_entity_poly.entity_id
_entity_poly.type
_entity_poly.pdbx_seq_one_letter_code
_entity_poly.pdbx_strand_id
1 'polypeptide(L)'
;MSLEKILEKIIDDAQAEADIIILESKKKAAENKEKARKEASDLAEALVKEAERQGHLEASRIITQARLEKKINTLSRKKELIEEVLEKAFQKGAKGKERLKRKIIMKEGESEEPYDEEKLKEELRSRLENEILEALKI
;
A
#
# COMPACT_ATOMS: atom_id res chain seq x y z
N MET A 1 72.77 10.72 52.24
CA MET A 1 72.03 11.37 51.14
C MET A 1 71.38 12.63 51.68
N SER A 2 71.45 13.78 51.00
CA SER A 2 70.82 15.03 51.49
C SER A 2 69.30 14.98 51.28
N LEU A 3 68.56 15.73 52.10
CA LEU A 3 67.11 15.87 52.03
C LEU A 3 66.62 16.30 50.63
N GLU A 4 67.43 17.11 49.94
CA GLU A 4 67.13 17.63 48.60
C GLU A 4 67.01 16.51 47.57
N LYS A 5 67.90 15.50 47.62
CA LYS A 5 67.84 14.35 46.69
C LYS A 5 66.60 13.48 46.89
N ILE A 6 66.05 13.45 48.10
CA ILE A 6 64.82 12.72 48.39
C ILE A 6 63.62 13.47 47.82
N LEU A 7 63.58 14.79 47.98
CA LEU A 7 62.53 15.64 47.43
C LEU A 7 62.51 15.63 45.90
N GLU A 8 63.68 15.71 45.27
CA GLU A 8 63.83 15.63 43.81
C GLU A 8 63.27 14.31 43.27
N LYS A 9 63.63 13.19 43.90
CA LYS A 9 63.12 11.87 43.50
C LYS A 9 61.60 11.76 43.66
N ILE A 10 61.01 12.32 44.73
CA ILE A 10 59.55 12.32 44.93
C ILE A 10 58.85 13.12 43.83
N ILE A 11 59.43 14.26 43.42
CA ILE A 11 58.88 15.09 42.35
C ILE A 11 58.96 14.35 41.01
N ASP A 12 60.10 13.73 40.71
CA ASP A 12 60.30 12.97 39.48
C ASP A 12 59.35 11.76 39.39
N ASP A 13 59.21 11.00 40.49
CA ASP A 13 58.30 9.86 40.56
C ASP A 13 56.83 10.31 40.40
N ALA A 14 56.43 11.42 41.05
CA ALA A 14 55.08 11.97 40.92
C ALA A 14 54.79 12.50 39.52
N GLN A 15 55.78 13.11 38.86
CA GLN A 15 55.65 13.60 37.48
C GLN A 15 55.52 12.43 36.50
N ALA A 16 56.32 11.36 36.69
CA ALA A 16 56.23 10.16 35.88
C ALA A 16 54.87 9.46 36.02
N GLU A 17 54.34 9.34 37.24
CA GLU A 17 52.99 8.81 37.48
C GLU A 17 51.91 9.68 36.83
N ALA A 18 51.99 11.01 36.97
CA ALA A 18 51.06 11.94 36.35
C ALA A 18 51.06 11.81 34.81
N ASP A 19 52.24 11.69 34.21
CA ASP A 19 52.38 11.54 32.76
C ASP A 19 51.78 10.20 32.26
N ILE A 20 51.95 9.11 33.01
CA ILE A 20 51.31 7.82 32.73
C ILE A 20 49.78 7.96 32.76
N ILE A 21 49.23 8.58 33.81
CA ILE A 21 47.79 8.78 33.96
C ILE A 21 47.24 9.62 32.80
N ILE A 22 47.94 10.69 32.41
CA ILE A 22 47.55 11.55 31.29
C ILE A 22 47.56 10.76 29.97
N LEU A 23 48.59 9.95 29.74
CA LEU A 23 48.72 9.16 28.51
C LEU A 23 47.60 8.11 28.41
N GLU A 24 47.33 7.39 29.50
CA GLU A 24 46.21 6.44 29.56
C GLU A 24 44.84 7.12 29.37
N SER A 25 44.65 8.30 29.97
CA SER A 25 43.41 9.06 29.85
C SER A 25 43.19 9.53 28.41
N LYS A 26 44.24 10.01 27.74
CA LYS A 26 44.20 10.38 26.32
C LYS A 26 43.87 9.17 25.44
N LYS A 27 44.47 8.02 25.71
CA LYS A 27 44.19 6.77 24.98
C LYS A 27 42.72 6.35 25.14
N LYS A 28 42.21 6.31 26.38
CA LYS A 28 40.81 5.99 26.67
C LYS A 28 39.84 6.98 26.01
N ALA A 29 40.16 8.27 26.03
CA ALA A 29 39.35 9.29 25.37
C ALA A 29 39.29 9.08 23.85
N ALA A 30 40.43 8.74 23.23
CA ALA A 30 40.48 8.42 21.79
C ALA A 30 39.66 7.17 21.46
N GLU A 31 39.81 6.09 22.23
CA GLU A 31 39.03 4.86 22.06
C GLU A 31 37.53 5.08 22.22
N ASN A 32 37.11 5.87 23.20
CA ASN A 32 35.70 6.20 23.41
C ASN A 32 35.14 7.02 22.23
N LYS A 33 35.93 7.96 21.71
CA LYS A 33 35.53 8.75 20.53
C LYS A 33 35.41 7.88 19.28
N GLU A 34 36.33 6.94 19.08
CA GLU A 34 36.28 5.97 17.98
C GLU A 34 35.03 5.09 18.07
N LYS A 35 34.75 4.53 19.25
CA LYS A 35 33.55 3.70 19.50
C LYS A 35 32.26 4.48 19.25
N ALA A 36 32.14 5.68 19.82
CA ALA A 36 30.95 6.52 19.63
C ALA A 36 30.75 6.89 18.16
N ARG A 37 31.83 7.14 17.39
CA ARG A 37 31.74 7.39 15.95
C ARG A 37 31.24 6.16 15.19
N LYS A 38 31.75 4.98 15.52
CA LYS A 38 31.33 3.74 14.88
C LYS A 38 29.86 3.44 15.19
N GLU A 39 29.45 3.53 16.44
CA GLU A 39 28.05 3.34 16.85
C GLU A 39 27.11 4.34 16.16
N ALA A 40 27.51 5.61 16.08
CA ALA A 40 26.72 6.62 15.35
C ALA A 40 26.61 6.32 13.85
N SER A 41 27.69 5.82 13.23
CA SER A 41 27.69 5.41 11.83
C SER A 41 26.78 4.21 11.59
N ASP A 42 26.87 3.18 12.43
CA ASP A 42 26.05 1.97 12.34
C ASP A 42 24.56 2.30 12.51
N LEU A 43 24.22 3.19 13.46
CA LEU A 43 22.87 3.70 13.66
C LEU A 43 22.36 4.49 12.45
N ALA A 44 23.19 5.37 11.88
CA ALA A 44 22.83 6.14 10.70
C ALA A 44 22.54 5.22 9.50
N GLU A 45 23.39 4.20 9.28
CA GLU A 45 23.19 3.23 8.21
C GLU A 45 21.89 2.42 8.41
N ALA A 46 21.60 1.99 9.64
CA ALA A 46 20.36 1.29 9.97
C ALA A 46 19.12 2.16 9.71
N LEU A 47 19.17 3.44 10.08
CA LEU A 47 18.07 4.38 9.83
C LEU A 47 17.82 4.60 8.34
N VAL A 48 18.90 4.76 7.55
CA VAL A 48 18.77 4.91 6.09
C VAL A 48 18.15 3.68 5.46
N LYS A 49 18.64 2.47 5.80
CA LYS A 49 18.08 1.21 5.29
C LYS A 49 16.61 1.04 5.63
N GLU A 50 16.22 1.38 6.86
CA GLU A 50 14.81 1.29 7.27
C GLU A 50 13.94 2.31 6.54
N ALA A 51 14.43 3.55 6.35
CA ALA A 51 13.72 4.57 5.59
C ALA A 51 13.54 4.17 4.11
N GLU A 52 14.57 3.61 3.48
CA GLU A 52 14.48 3.07 2.12
C GLU A 52 13.46 1.93 2.02
N ARG A 53 13.48 0.99 2.97
CA ARG A 53 12.51 -0.12 3.05
C ARG A 53 11.08 0.40 3.17
N GLN A 54 10.85 1.38 4.04
CA GLN A 54 9.53 2.01 4.20
C GLN A 54 9.09 2.73 2.92
N GLY A 55 10.00 3.49 2.29
CA GLY A 55 9.73 4.18 1.03
C GLY A 55 9.35 3.22 -0.09
N HIS A 56 10.02 2.07 -0.20
CA HIS A 56 9.67 1.03 -1.18
C HIS A 56 8.29 0.42 -0.93
N LEU A 57 7.94 0.16 0.33
CA LEU A 57 6.62 -0.35 0.70
C LEU A 57 5.52 0.66 0.38
N GLU A 58 5.74 1.93 0.69
CA GLU A 58 4.78 3.00 0.43
C GLU A 58 4.60 3.24 -1.07
N ALA A 59 5.68 3.28 -1.85
CA ALA A 59 5.61 3.36 -3.31
C ALA A 59 4.82 2.18 -3.91
N SER A 60 5.08 0.96 -3.41
CA SER A 60 4.34 -0.24 -3.84
C SER A 60 2.86 -0.16 -3.50
N ARG A 61 2.52 0.39 -2.32
CA ARG A 61 1.14 0.62 -1.89
C ARG A 61 0.43 1.62 -2.80
N ILE A 62 1.07 2.75 -3.12
CA ILE A 62 0.52 3.78 -4.01
C ILE A 62 0.22 3.18 -5.39
N ILE A 63 1.16 2.44 -5.98
CA ILE A 63 0.97 1.80 -7.28
C ILE A 63 -0.18 0.79 -7.24
N THR A 64 -0.25 -0.01 -6.19
CA THR A 64 -1.31 -1.02 -6.02
C THR A 64 -2.67 -0.36 -5.89
N GLN A 65 -2.78 0.70 -5.10
CA GLN A 65 -4.01 1.47 -4.94
C GLN A 65 -4.45 2.10 -6.26
N ALA A 66 -3.54 2.75 -6.99
CA ALA A 66 -3.85 3.36 -8.29
C ALA A 66 -4.33 2.31 -9.31
N ARG A 67 -3.73 1.12 -9.32
CA ARG A 67 -4.18 0.00 -10.17
C ARG A 67 -5.58 -0.48 -9.79
N LEU A 68 -5.86 -0.57 -8.49
CA LEU A 68 -7.17 -0.98 -7.99
C LEU A 68 -8.24 0.06 -8.35
N GLU A 69 -7.99 1.34 -8.11
CA GLU A 69 -8.88 2.45 -8.48
C GLU A 69 -9.15 2.46 -9.98
N LYS A 70 -8.12 2.28 -10.82
CA LYS A 70 -8.29 2.15 -12.27
C LYS A 70 -9.21 0.98 -12.63
N LYS A 71 -9.05 -0.18 -11.99
CA LYS A 71 -9.88 -1.37 -12.23
C LYS A 71 -11.33 -1.12 -11.81
N ILE A 72 -11.55 -0.51 -10.64
CA ILE A 72 -12.88 -0.15 -10.14
C ILE A 72 -13.57 0.83 -11.11
N ASN A 73 -12.88 1.89 -11.51
CA ASN A 73 -13.43 2.88 -12.45
C ASN A 73 -13.78 2.26 -13.80
N THR A 74 -12.92 1.37 -14.31
CA THR A 74 -13.19 0.64 -15.55
C THR A 74 -14.43 -0.24 -15.44
N LEU A 75 -14.58 -0.98 -14.33
CA LEU A 75 -15.74 -1.85 -14.09
C LEU A 75 -17.02 -1.02 -13.91
N SER A 76 -16.96 0.08 -13.17
CA SER A 76 -18.10 1.01 -13.02
C SER A 76 -18.55 1.53 -14.38
N ARG A 77 -17.60 2.00 -15.20
CA ARG A 77 -17.93 2.54 -16.51
C ARG A 77 -18.52 1.49 -17.45
N LYS A 78 -18.03 0.25 -17.39
CA LYS A 78 -18.62 -0.87 -18.15
C LYS A 78 -20.07 -1.13 -17.72
N LYS A 79 -20.34 -1.14 -16.41
CA LYS A 79 -21.71 -1.31 -15.87
C LYS A 79 -22.64 -0.19 -16.32
N GLU A 80 -22.19 1.06 -16.22
CA GLU A 80 -22.95 2.24 -16.68
C GLU A 80 -23.30 2.14 -18.17
N LEU A 81 -22.36 1.71 -19.02
CA LEU A 81 -22.61 1.55 -20.45
C LEU A 81 -23.65 0.46 -20.74
N ILE A 82 -23.62 -0.66 -20.01
CA ILE A 82 -24.62 -1.73 -20.14
C ILE A 82 -25.99 -1.22 -19.73
N GLU A 83 -26.08 -0.51 -18.60
CA GLU A 83 -27.33 0.12 -18.14
C GLU A 83 -27.86 1.12 -19.16
N GLU A 84 -26.99 1.98 -19.72
CA GLU A 84 -27.37 2.97 -20.73
C GLU A 84 -27.90 2.31 -22.01
N VAL A 85 -27.29 1.20 -22.46
CA VAL A 85 -27.73 0.44 -23.64
C VAL A 85 -29.09 -0.21 -23.39
N LEU A 86 -29.26 -0.87 -22.23
CA LEU A 86 -30.54 -1.48 -21.86
C LEU A 86 -31.64 -0.42 -21.77
N GLU A 87 -31.38 0.69 -21.08
CA GLU A 87 -32.36 1.76 -20.93
C GLU A 87 -32.78 2.34 -22.30
N LYS A 88 -31.83 2.59 -23.20
CA LYS A 88 -32.14 3.02 -24.58
C LYS A 88 -32.93 1.97 -25.37
N ALA A 89 -32.65 0.68 -25.18
CA ALA A 89 -33.36 -0.40 -25.86
C ALA A 89 -34.82 -0.48 -25.38
N PHE A 90 -35.06 -0.40 -24.07
CA PHE A 90 -36.40 -0.38 -23.48
C PHE A 90 -37.17 0.88 -23.86
N GLN A 91 -36.54 2.06 -23.86
CA GLN A 91 -37.17 3.30 -24.33
C GLN A 91 -37.58 3.23 -25.81
N LYS A 92 -36.79 2.56 -26.67
CA LYS A 92 -37.17 2.30 -28.06
C LYS A 92 -38.31 1.29 -28.16
N GLY A 93 -38.26 0.20 -27.39
CA GLY A 93 -39.30 -0.82 -27.33
C GLY A 93 -40.65 -0.28 -26.83
N ALA A 94 -40.63 0.59 -25.81
CA ALA A 94 -41.81 1.23 -25.24
C ALA A 94 -42.49 2.23 -26.20
N LYS A 95 -41.78 2.71 -27.23
CA LYS A 95 -42.37 3.49 -28.33
C LYS A 95 -43.09 2.60 -29.36
N GLY A 96 -42.87 1.28 -29.33
CA GLY A 96 -43.66 0.29 -30.06
C GLY A 96 -45.01 0.06 -29.37
N LYS A 97 -46.05 -0.28 -30.15
CA LYS A 97 -47.42 -0.46 -29.63
C LYS A 97 -47.63 -1.72 -28.78
N GLU A 98 -46.67 -2.65 -28.76
CA GLU A 98 -46.77 -3.92 -28.04
C GLU A 98 -45.90 -3.92 -26.79
N ARG A 99 -46.55 -4.00 -25.61
CA ARG A 99 -45.86 -4.22 -24.34
C ARG A 99 -45.66 -5.72 -24.12
N LEU A 100 -44.51 -6.10 -23.58
CA LEU A 100 -44.22 -7.48 -23.21
C LEU A 100 -45.20 -7.98 -22.16
N LYS A 101 -45.76 -9.17 -22.39
CA LYS A 101 -46.66 -9.86 -21.47
C LYS A 101 -46.07 -11.19 -21.06
N ARG A 102 -46.27 -11.57 -19.80
CA ARG A 102 -45.98 -12.90 -19.29
C ARG A 102 -47.21 -13.78 -19.45
N LYS A 103 -47.05 -14.91 -20.11
CA LYS A 103 -48.06 -15.97 -20.14
C LYS A 103 -47.82 -16.93 -18.97
N ILE A 104 -48.79 -17.07 -18.08
CA ILE A 104 -48.76 -17.99 -16.95
C ILE A 104 -49.65 -19.18 -17.30
N ILE A 105 -49.06 -20.37 -17.35
CA ILE A 105 -49.77 -21.61 -17.62
C ILE A 105 -50.10 -22.25 -16.27
N MET A 106 -51.39 -22.30 -15.92
CA MET A 106 -51.91 -23.00 -14.74
C MET A 106 -52.70 -24.24 -15.17
N LYS A 107 -52.99 -25.15 -14.22
CA LYS A 107 -53.83 -26.35 -14.48
C LYS A 107 -55.24 -26.01 -14.98
N GLU A 108 -55.71 -24.79 -14.70
CA GLU A 108 -57.08 -24.32 -14.96
C GLU A 108 -57.18 -23.41 -16.21
N GLY A 109 -56.05 -23.07 -16.83
CA GLY A 109 -56.02 -22.20 -18.02
C GLY A 109 -54.75 -21.37 -18.16
N GLU A 110 -54.74 -20.52 -19.19
CA GLU A 110 -53.65 -19.58 -19.49
C GLU A 110 -54.06 -18.16 -19.08
N SER A 111 -53.20 -17.46 -18.35
CA SER A 111 -53.39 -16.04 -17.98
C SER A 111 -52.26 -15.19 -18.56
N GLU A 112 -52.57 -13.98 -19.03
CA GLU A 112 -51.58 -12.99 -19.48
C GLU A 112 -51.50 -11.83 -18.50
N GLU A 113 -50.31 -11.58 -17.96
CA GLU A 113 -50.02 -10.43 -17.10
C GLU A 113 -48.97 -9.52 -17.77
N PRO A 114 -49.01 -8.20 -17.56
CA PRO A 114 -47.92 -7.33 -17.98
C PRO A 114 -46.62 -7.75 -17.31
N TYR A 115 -45.54 -7.86 -18.09
CA TYR A 115 -44.24 -8.28 -17.56
C TYR A 115 -43.61 -7.15 -16.74
N ASP A 116 -42.95 -7.50 -15.64
CA ASP A 116 -42.20 -6.55 -14.80
C ASP A 116 -40.90 -6.12 -15.50
N GLU A 117 -40.84 -4.85 -15.89
CA GLU A 117 -39.71 -4.28 -16.63
C GLU A 117 -38.42 -4.26 -15.81
N GLU A 118 -38.48 -4.00 -14.49
CA GLU A 118 -37.30 -3.97 -13.63
C GLU A 118 -36.67 -5.35 -13.53
N LYS A 119 -37.51 -6.36 -13.31
CA LYS A 119 -37.08 -7.76 -13.25
C LYS A 119 -36.47 -8.23 -14.57
N LEU A 120 -37.07 -7.85 -15.70
CA LEU A 120 -36.54 -8.20 -17.02
C LEU A 120 -35.20 -7.50 -17.30
N LYS A 121 -35.05 -6.24 -16.92
CA LYS A 121 -33.78 -5.51 -17.04
C LYS A 121 -32.66 -6.20 -16.25
N GLU A 122 -32.95 -6.68 -15.04
CA GLU A 122 -31.98 -7.39 -14.20
C GLU A 122 -31.55 -8.74 -14.81
N GLU A 123 -32.51 -9.54 -15.32
CA GLU A 123 -32.23 -10.81 -15.99
C GLU A 123 -31.40 -10.60 -17.28
N LEU A 124 -31.78 -9.61 -18.10
CA LEU A 124 -31.08 -9.29 -19.34
C LEU A 124 -29.69 -8.73 -19.08
N ARG A 125 -29.50 -7.92 -18.03
CA ARG A 125 -28.18 -7.39 -17.65
C ARG A 125 -27.17 -8.51 -17.46
N SER A 126 -27.53 -9.52 -16.66
CA SER A 126 -26.64 -10.65 -16.36
C SER A 126 -26.27 -11.44 -17.63
N ARG A 127 -27.24 -11.64 -18.53
CA ARG A 127 -26.99 -12.31 -19.81
C ARG A 127 -26.09 -11.49 -20.73
N LEU A 128 -26.37 -10.19 -20.84
CA LEU A 128 -25.61 -9.28 -21.69
C LEU A 128 -24.15 -9.15 -21.20
N GLU A 129 -23.94 -9.11 -19.89
CA GLU A 129 -22.60 -9.15 -19.29
C GLU A 129 -21.84 -10.41 -19.71
N ASN A 130 -22.48 -11.59 -19.66
CA ASN A 130 -21.87 -12.84 -20.08
C ASN A 130 -21.58 -12.89 -21.59
N GLU A 131 -22.53 -12.47 -22.43
CA GLU A 131 -22.33 -12.41 -23.90
C GLU A 131 -21.18 -11.49 -24.28
N ILE A 132 -21.05 -10.34 -23.59
CA ILE A 132 -19.93 -9.41 -23.80
C ILE A 132 -18.61 -10.06 -23.41
N LEU A 133 -18.55 -10.81 -22.30
CA LEU A 133 -17.34 -11.52 -21.89
C LEU A 133 -16.92 -12.58 -22.93
N GLU A 134 -17.87 -13.39 -23.39
CA GLU A 134 -17.65 -14.39 -24.44
C GLU A 134 -17.15 -13.75 -25.75
N ALA A 135 -17.82 -12.69 -26.21
CA ALA A 135 -17.46 -11.98 -27.43
C ALA A 135 -16.07 -11.34 -27.37
N LEU A 136 -15.70 -10.82 -26.20
CA LEU A 136 -14.40 -10.21 -25.97
C LEU A 136 -13.29 -11.23 -25.65
N LYS A 137 -13.62 -12.52 -25.46
CA LYS A 137 -12.69 -13.59 -25.06
C LYS A 137 -11.94 -13.28 -23.76
N ILE A 138 -12.64 -12.72 -22.78
CA ILE A 138 -12.11 -12.35 -21.45
C ILE A 138 -12.90 -13.06 -20.35
#